data_AF-A0A2E6STS6-F1
#
_entry.id   AF-A0A2E6STS6-F1
#
_cell.length_a   1.000
_cell.length_b   1.000
_cell.length_c   1.000
_cell.angle_alpha   90.00
_cell.angle_beta   90.00
_cell.angle_gamma   90.00
#
_symmetry.space_group_name_H-M   'P 1'
#
loop_
_entity.id
_entity.type
_entity.pdbx_description
1 polymer ?
#
loop_
_entity_poly.entity_id
_entity_poly.type
_entity_poly.pdbx_seq_one_letter_code
_entity_poly.pdbx_strand_id
1 'polypeptide(L)'
;MYSGTIQNPTDIHVTLMISALEELLTWYQTTYGEKMILTMAPETAYVQGGLSSYQVNNICGGSYLPIIEALAEDIDLLMVQLYNSGEMFDLDLTIHNQGTQGFITSQTEAVIKGFTAAEGLGTFSGLSANQIAVALPACPSAGSGYISPTLLKPALNYLLGSGSKVGAYTLKTSGGYPNLRGVMTWSINNDALANCGSVYEYAQVYQDVFEPLVTNQQLINSSAIKAYPNPASTFVVFEGAQEGVITDVSGKEVLTFQTENVYVGDLIPGIYFVKFENTVIRMLKK
;
A
#
# COMPACT_ATOMS: atom_id res chain seq x y z
N MET A 1 -1.98 10.79 28.70
CA MET A 1 -3.11 9.88 28.51
C MET A 1 -4.02 10.51 27.48
N TYR A 2 -4.37 9.75 26.46
CA TYR A 2 -5.39 10.09 25.49
C TYR A 2 -6.69 10.50 26.21
N SER A 3 -7.35 11.59 25.80
CA SER A 3 -8.61 12.03 26.38
C SER A 3 -9.75 11.98 25.34
N GLY A 4 -10.94 11.53 25.77
CA GLY A 4 -12.12 11.38 24.92
C GLY A 4 -12.33 9.93 24.46
N THR A 5 -13.16 9.77 23.43
CA THR A 5 -13.44 8.46 22.79
C THR A 5 -13.00 8.49 21.33
N ILE A 6 -13.00 7.34 20.65
CA ILE A 6 -12.72 7.21 19.21
C ILE A 6 -13.67 8.10 18.41
N GLN A 7 -14.95 8.11 18.77
CA GLN A 7 -15.98 8.94 18.12
C GLN A 7 -15.88 10.43 18.49
N ASN A 8 -15.38 10.75 19.68
CA ASN A 8 -15.34 12.12 20.21
C ASN A 8 -13.97 12.37 20.86
N PRO A 9 -12.90 12.50 20.07
CA PRO A 9 -11.58 12.82 20.61
C PRO A 9 -11.58 14.22 21.21
N THR A 10 -10.89 14.38 22.34
CA THR A 10 -10.73 15.69 23.00
C THR A 10 -9.27 16.12 23.14
N ASP A 11 -8.33 15.22 22.81
CA ASP A 11 -6.91 15.58 22.73
C ASP A 11 -6.68 16.58 21.59
N ILE A 12 -6.09 17.72 21.93
CA ILE A 12 -5.92 18.83 21.00
C ILE A 12 -5.07 18.45 19.77
N HIS A 13 -4.07 17.58 19.92
CA HIS A 13 -3.22 17.17 18.80
C HIS A 13 -3.98 16.28 17.82
N VAL A 14 -4.82 15.38 18.35
CA VAL A 14 -5.69 14.53 17.54
C VAL A 14 -6.72 15.38 16.79
N THR A 15 -7.40 16.29 17.49
CA THR A 15 -8.41 17.16 16.84
C THR A 15 -7.79 18.11 15.81
N LEU A 16 -6.59 18.65 16.07
CA LEU A 16 -5.89 19.50 15.11
C LEU A 16 -5.39 18.71 13.90
N MET A 17 -4.95 17.46 14.08
CA MET A 17 -4.54 16.60 12.97
C MET A 17 -5.72 16.31 12.04
N ILE A 18 -6.87 15.92 12.61
CA ILE A 18 -8.10 15.67 11.85
C ILE A 18 -8.49 16.94 11.07
N SER A 19 -8.61 18.08 11.76
CA SER A 19 -8.99 19.35 11.13
C SER A 19 -8.02 19.79 10.03
N ALA A 20 -6.71 19.63 10.22
CA ALA A 20 -5.72 19.99 9.22
C ALA A 20 -5.79 19.10 7.96
N LEU A 21 -6.04 17.80 8.14
CA LEU A 21 -6.21 16.88 7.02
C LEU A 21 -7.50 17.17 6.24
N GLU A 22 -8.62 17.40 6.92
CA GLU A 22 -9.89 17.78 6.28
C GLU A 22 -9.75 19.08 5.47
N GLU A 23 -9.07 20.09 6.02
CA GLU A 23 -8.79 21.35 5.34
C GLU A 23 -7.94 21.12 4.09
N LEU A 24 -6.88 20.32 4.20
CA LEU A 24 -5.98 20.02 3.08
C LEU A 24 -6.69 19.25 1.95
N LEU A 25 -7.48 18.23 2.29
CA LEU A 25 -8.27 17.46 1.33
C LEU A 25 -9.26 18.36 0.59
N THR A 26 -10.00 19.19 1.33
CA THR A 26 -10.98 20.14 0.78
C THR A 26 -10.32 21.17 -0.11
N TRP A 27 -9.20 21.74 0.33
CA TRP A 27 -8.43 22.71 -0.43
C TRP A 27 -7.92 22.11 -1.74
N TYR A 28 -7.36 20.90 -1.71
CA TYR A 28 -6.83 20.24 -2.89
C TYR A 28 -7.94 19.97 -3.91
N GLN A 29 -9.07 19.41 -3.46
CA GLN A 29 -10.24 19.16 -4.30
C GLN A 29 -10.80 20.44 -4.91
N THR A 30 -10.86 21.54 -4.15
CA THR A 30 -11.37 22.83 -4.63
C THR A 30 -10.40 23.49 -5.62
N THR A 31 -9.10 23.36 -5.38
CA THR A 31 -8.06 24.02 -6.20
C THR A 31 -7.82 23.30 -7.52
N TYR A 32 -7.81 21.96 -7.50
CA TYR A 32 -7.41 21.15 -8.65
C TYR A 32 -8.56 20.36 -9.28
N GLY A 33 -9.72 20.28 -8.63
CA GLY A 33 -10.84 19.46 -9.11
C GLY A 33 -10.60 17.95 -8.93
N GLU A 34 -9.54 17.55 -8.23
CA GLU A 34 -9.08 16.17 -8.08
C GLU A 34 -9.08 15.73 -6.62
N LYS A 35 -9.30 14.43 -6.36
CA LYS A 35 -9.18 13.85 -5.01
C LYS A 35 -7.69 13.74 -4.65
N MET A 36 -7.29 14.28 -3.49
CA MET A 36 -5.98 14.00 -2.92
C MET A 36 -5.91 12.58 -2.38
N ILE A 37 -4.82 11.85 -2.68
CA ILE A 37 -4.59 10.52 -2.12
C ILE A 37 -4.19 10.64 -0.65
N LEU A 38 -4.96 10.02 0.24
CA LEU A 38 -4.67 9.96 1.67
C LEU A 38 -4.26 8.54 2.08
N THR A 39 -3.05 8.42 2.63
CA THR A 39 -2.56 7.14 3.17
C THR A 39 -2.00 7.31 4.58
N MET A 40 -2.07 6.24 5.38
CA MET A 40 -1.62 6.24 6.77
C MET A 40 -0.81 4.98 7.07
N ALA A 41 0.29 5.11 7.81
CA ALA A 41 1.12 3.98 8.23
C ALA A 41 1.43 4.01 9.74
N PRO A 42 0.42 3.93 10.62
CA PRO A 42 0.65 3.89 12.06
C PRO A 42 1.26 2.55 12.49
N GLU A 43 1.96 2.53 13.63
CA GLU A 43 2.37 1.29 14.30
C GLU A 43 1.17 0.59 14.96
N THR A 44 1.26 -0.73 15.15
CA THR A 44 0.19 -1.53 15.76
C THR A 44 -0.21 -1.03 17.16
N ALA A 45 0.73 -0.50 17.93
CA ALA A 45 0.44 0.05 19.26
C ALA A 45 -0.64 1.14 19.20
N TYR A 46 -0.59 2.00 18.20
CA TYR A 46 -1.52 3.13 18.08
C TYR A 46 -2.85 2.75 17.40
N VAL A 47 -3.00 1.50 16.95
CA VAL A 47 -4.22 0.96 16.33
C VAL A 47 -4.73 -0.23 17.14
N GLN A 48 -4.24 -1.45 16.87
CA GLN A 48 -4.67 -2.67 17.57
C GLN A 48 -4.29 -2.68 19.06
N GLY A 49 -3.34 -1.83 19.48
CA GLY A 49 -3.04 -1.64 20.91
C GLY A 49 -4.23 -1.14 21.71
N GLY A 50 -5.25 -0.57 21.05
CA GLY A 50 -6.54 -0.25 21.64
C GLY A 50 -7.29 -1.46 22.20
N LEU A 51 -6.98 -2.70 21.78
CA LEU A 51 -7.54 -3.93 22.38
C LEU A 51 -6.96 -4.25 23.77
N SER A 52 -5.81 -3.67 24.13
CA SER A 52 -5.09 -3.97 25.36
C SER A 52 -5.26 -2.86 26.40
N SER A 53 -5.95 -3.16 27.51
CA SER A 53 -6.00 -2.26 28.68
C SER A 53 -4.60 -1.83 29.14
N TYR A 54 -3.62 -2.74 29.07
CA TYR A 54 -2.25 -2.42 29.43
C TYR A 54 -1.65 -1.39 28.46
N GLN A 55 -1.76 -1.61 27.14
CA GLN A 55 -1.17 -0.68 26.18
C GLN A 55 -1.88 0.68 26.19
N VAL A 56 -3.22 0.70 26.30
CA VAL A 56 -3.99 1.95 26.44
C VAL A 56 -3.48 2.77 27.62
N ASN A 57 -3.30 2.15 28.79
CA ASN A 57 -2.90 2.85 30.01
C ASN A 57 -1.40 3.22 30.08
N ASN A 58 -0.51 2.51 29.39
CA ASN A 58 0.94 2.67 29.56
C ASN A 58 1.65 3.29 28.36
N ILE A 59 1.16 3.09 27.14
CA ILE A 59 1.85 3.52 25.90
C ILE A 59 0.92 4.21 24.89
N CYS A 60 -0.22 4.72 25.36
CA CYS A 60 -1.22 5.37 24.51
C CYS A 60 -1.77 4.44 23.41
N GLY A 61 -2.01 3.17 23.77
CA GLY A 61 -2.60 2.19 22.87
C GLY A 61 -3.89 2.71 22.20
N GLY A 62 -4.00 2.56 20.89
CA GLY A 62 -5.19 3.00 20.13
C GLY A 62 -5.31 4.50 19.87
N SER A 63 -4.29 5.32 20.17
CA SER A 63 -4.38 6.78 20.02
C SER A 63 -4.55 7.29 18.58
N TYR A 64 -4.32 6.45 17.57
CA TYR A 64 -4.50 6.80 16.15
C TYR A 64 -5.91 6.44 15.64
N LEU A 65 -6.65 5.60 16.36
CA LEU A 65 -8.02 5.18 15.99
C LEU A 65 -8.99 6.33 15.72
N PRO A 66 -8.99 7.45 16.47
CA PRO A 66 -9.92 8.56 16.20
C PRO A 66 -9.63 9.28 14.89
N ILE A 67 -8.34 9.33 14.49
CA ILE A 67 -7.95 9.92 13.20
C ILE A 67 -8.45 9.03 12.06
N ILE A 68 -8.30 7.71 12.19
CA ILE A 68 -8.79 6.74 11.20
C ILE A 68 -10.31 6.79 11.13
N GLU A 69 -10.99 6.80 12.27
CA GLU A 69 -12.46 6.83 12.35
C GLU A 69 -13.04 8.11 11.72
N ALA A 70 -12.45 9.28 12.02
CA ALA A 70 -12.92 10.55 11.49
C ALA A 70 -12.72 10.68 9.97
N LEU A 71 -11.66 10.08 9.43
CA LEU A 71 -11.27 10.18 8.02
C LEU A 71 -11.54 8.90 7.22
N ALA A 72 -12.38 8.00 7.75
CA ALA A 72 -12.58 6.66 7.20
C ALA A 72 -12.98 6.65 5.71
N GLU A 73 -13.79 7.62 5.29
CA GLU A 73 -14.26 7.77 3.90
C GLU A 73 -13.19 8.39 2.97
N ASP A 74 -12.25 9.16 3.53
CA ASP A 74 -11.21 9.83 2.77
C ASP A 74 -9.98 8.94 2.54
N ILE A 75 -9.67 8.05 3.48
CA ILE A 75 -8.51 7.15 3.44
C ILE A 75 -8.54 6.25 2.21
N ASP A 76 -7.53 6.37 1.37
CA ASP A 76 -7.31 5.46 0.23
C ASP A 76 -6.53 4.21 0.63
N LEU A 77 -5.62 4.34 1.60
CA LEU A 77 -4.80 3.21 2.07
C LEU A 77 -4.35 3.35 3.53
N LEU A 78 -4.72 2.36 4.36
CA LEU A 78 -4.18 2.14 5.70
C LEU A 78 -3.19 0.96 5.65
N MET A 79 -1.96 1.24 6.08
CA MET A 79 -0.79 0.36 6.00
C MET A 79 -0.19 0.21 7.40
N VAL A 80 -0.95 -0.36 8.34
CA VAL A 80 -0.47 -0.52 9.73
C VAL A 80 0.82 -1.34 9.74
N GLN A 81 1.87 -0.79 10.35
CA GLN A 81 3.20 -1.40 10.39
C GLN A 81 3.17 -2.67 11.25
N LEU A 82 3.11 -3.84 10.62
CA LEU A 82 3.06 -5.15 11.30
C LEU A 82 4.45 -5.64 11.72
N TYR A 83 5.28 -4.71 12.21
CA TYR A 83 6.69 -4.90 12.54
C TYR A 83 7.12 -3.93 13.63
N ASN A 84 8.19 -4.28 14.34
CA ASN A 84 8.60 -3.59 15.58
C ASN A 84 7.50 -3.52 16.64
N SER A 85 6.53 -4.43 16.57
CA SER A 85 5.33 -4.49 17.39
C SER A 85 5.48 -5.40 18.61
N GLY A 86 6.37 -6.41 18.52
CA GLY A 86 6.42 -7.50 19.49
C GLY A 86 5.17 -8.38 19.42
N GLU A 87 4.27 -8.22 20.38
CA GLU A 87 3.07 -9.03 20.56
C GLU A 87 1.81 -8.17 20.54
N MET A 88 0.77 -8.63 19.83
CA MET A 88 -0.52 -7.94 19.74
C MET A 88 -1.68 -8.92 19.96
N PHE A 89 -2.78 -8.41 20.52
CA PHE A 89 -4.03 -9.15 20.62
C PHE A 89 -4.71 -9.26 19.25
N ASP A 90 -5.41 -10.36 19.01
CA ASP A 90 -6.43 -10.46 17.98
C ASP A 90 -7.82 -10.06 18.51
N LEU A 91 -8.86 -10.22 17.67
CA LEU A 91 -10.24 -9.90 18.01
C LEU A 91 -10.84 -10.76 19.14
N ASP A 92 -10.23 -11.92 19.46
CA ASP A 92 -10.62 -12.76 20.60
C ASP A 92 -9.73 -12.51 21.83
N LEU A 93 -8.89 -11.47 21.81
CA LEU A 93 -7.90 -11.16 22.85
C LEU A 93 -6.87 -12.29 23.05
N THR A 94 -6.58 -13.05 21.99
CA THR A 94 -5.47 -14.00 21.96
C THR A 94 -4.21 -13.31 21.44
N ILE A 95 -3.07 -13.58 22.07
CA ILE A 95 -1.79 -12.95 21.72
C ILE A 95 -1.18 -13.64 20.50
N HIS A 96 -0.72 -12.84 19.54
CA HIS A 96 0.09 -13.28 18.41
C HIS A 96 1.42 -12.53 18.39
N ASN A 97 2.48 -13.25 17.99
CA ASN A 97 3.83 -12.72 17.87
C ASN A 97 4.10 -12.22 16.45
N GLN A 98 4.71 -11.03 16.32
CA GLN A 98 5.14 -10.50 15.03
C GLN A 98 6.05 -11.47 14.26
N GLY A 99 6.09 -11.35 12.94
CA GLY A 99 6.86 -12.27 12.08
C GLY A 99 6.22 -13.66 11.91
N THR A 100 4.96 -13.83 12.34
CA THR A 100 4.19 -15.06 12.13
C THR A 100 3.00 -14.83 11.20
N GLN A 101 2.57 -15.90 10.51
CA GLN A 101 1.38 -15.84 9.64
C GLN A 101 0.10 -15.52 10.45
N GLY A 102 0.01 -16.04 11.68
CA GLY A 102 -1.10 -15.77 12.59
C GLY A 102 -1.23 -14.28 12.90
N PHE A 103 -0.11 -13.63 13.25
CA PHE A 103 -0.07 -12.19 13.49
C PHE A 103 -0.51 -11.38 12.27
N ILE A 104 0.04 -11.68 11.08
CA ILE A 104 -0.34 -10.96 9.86
C ILE A 104 -1.85 -11.06 9.63
N THR A 105 -2.39 -12.28 9.63
CA THR A 105 -3.81 -12.51 9.35
C THR A 105 -4.72 -11.87 10.40
N SER A 106 -4.36 -11.96 11.68
CA SER A 106 -5.19 -11.45 12.78
C SER A 106 -5.18 -9.92 12.85
N GLN A 107 -4.00 -9.30 12.70
CA GLN A 107 -3.85 -7.85 12.79
C GLN A 107 -4.45 -7.14 11.57
N THR A 108 -4.36 -7.77 10.38
CA THR A 108 -5.04 -7.28 9.18
C THR A 108 -6.56 -7.40 9.29
N GLU A 109 -7.09 -8.53 9.78
CA GLU A 109 -8.54 -8.68 9.95
C GLU A 109 -9.11 -7.70 11.00
N ALA A 110 -8.35 -7.41 12.06
CA ALA A 110 -8.78 -6.49 13.11
C ALA A 110 -9.10 -5.09 12.57
N VAL A 111 -8.31 -4.56 11.63
CA VAL A 111 -8.58 -3.24 11.03
C VAL A 111 -9.69 -3.26 9.99
N ILE A 112 -9.98 -4.42 9.38
CA ILE A 112 -11.09 -4.56 8.44
C ILE A 112 -12.42 -4.67 9.17
N LYS A 113 -12.46 -5.48 10.25
CA LYS A 113 -13.69 -5.73 11.03
C LYS A 113 -14.03 -4.60 11.99
N GLY A 114 -13.03 -3.87 12.45
CA GLY A 114 -13.18 -3.00 13.61
C GLY A 114 -13.23 -3.80 14.91
N PHE A 115 -13.27 -3.08 16.04
CA PHE A 115 -13.31 -3.67 17.38
C PHE A 115 -13.74 -2.64 18.42
N THR A 116 -14.29 -3.11 19.54
CA THR A 116 -14.45 -2.27 20.73
C THR A 116 -13.13 -2.19 21.47
N ALA A 117 -12.61 -0.98 21.62
CA ALA A 117 -11.36 -0.72 22.32
C ALA A 117 -11.55 -0.77 23.85
N ALA A 118 -10.48 -1.13 24.55
CA ALA A 118 -10.41 -1.21 26.00
C ALA A 118 -10.56 0.17 26.67
N GLU A 119 -10.69 0.17 27.99
CA GLU A 119 -10.73 1.39 28.83
C GLU A 119 -11.79 2.43 28.43
N GLY A 120 -12.87 1.99 27.78
CA GLY A 120 -13.96 2.88 27.38
C GLY A 120 -13.58 3.84 26.24
N LEU A 121 -12.53 3.54 25.48
CA LEU A 121 -12.14 4.32 24.30
C LEU A 121 -13.22 4.35 23.21
N GLY A 122 -14.17 3.42 23.22
CA GLY A 122 -15.26 3.35 22.23
C GLY A 122 -15.03 2.24 21.22
N THR A 123 -15.65 2.35 20.05
CA THR A 123 -15.57 1.32 19.01
C THR A 123 -14.86 1.87 17.79
N PHE A 124 -13.90 1.15 17.24
CA PHE A 124 -13.40 1.42 15.90
C PHE A 124 -14.26 0.65 14.90
N SER A 125 -14.81 1.34 13.90
CA SER A 125 -15.78 0.75 12.96
C SER A 125 -15.15 -0.21 11.95
N GLY A 126 -13.84 -0.13 11.76
CA GLY A 126 -13.12 -0.85 10.70
C GLY A 126 -13.14 -0.09 9.38
N LEU A 127 -12.36 -0.57 8.41
CA LEU A 127 -12.32 -0.07 7.04
C LEU A 127 -12.64 -1.18 6.05
N SER A 128 -13.04 -0.80 4.83
CA SER A 128 -13.19 -1.77 3.75
C SER A 128 -11.82 -2.37 3.40
N ALA A 129 -11.77 -3.67 3.07
CA ALA A 129 -10.51 -4.35 2.75
C ALA A 129 -9.76 -3.73 1.55
N ASN A 130 -10.47 -3.06 0.64
CA ASN A 130 -9.86 -2.31 -0.49
C ASN A 130 -9.12 -1.02 -0.07
N GLN A 131 -9.19 -0.65 1.20
CA GLN A 131 -8.40 0.40 1.84
C GLN A 131 -7.25 -0.17 2.67
N ILE A 132 -7.07 -1.49 2.78
CA ILE A 132 -6.08 -2.10 3.68
C ILE A 132 -4.95 -2.75 2.89
N ALA A 133 -3.70 -2.43 3.24
CA ALA A 133 -2.51 -3.14 2.77
C ALA A 133 -1.68 -3.69 3.93
N VAL A 134 -1.13 -4.89 3.74
CA VAL A 134 -0.27 -5.56 4.73
C VAL A 134 1.13 -4.95 4.68
N ALA A 135 1.56 -4.28 5.74
CA ALA A 135 2.86 -3.61 5.79
C ALA A 135 3.90 -4.42 6.58
N LEU A 136 5.00 -4.82 5.92
CA LEU A 136 6.06 -5.63 6.54
C LEU A 136 7.47 -5.15 6.13
N PRO A 137 8.52 -5.52 6.87
CA PRO A 137 9.89 -5.24 6.48
C PRO A 137 10.25 -6.07 5.23
N ALA A 138 10.93 -5.45 4.27
CA ALA A 138 11.43 -6.16 3.08
C ALA A 138 12.55 -7.15 3.43
N CYS A 139 13.27 -6.89 4.52
CA CYS A 139 14.47 -7.59 4.91
C CYS A 139 14.56 -7.71 6.45
N PRO A 140 15.21 -8.76 6.99
CA PRO A 140 15.48 -8.84 8.43
C PRO A 140 16.19 -7.63 9.02
N SER A 141 17.05 -6.94 8.25
CA SER A 141 17.75 -5.73 8.72
C SER A 141 16.87 -4.48 8.74
N ALA A 142 15.71 -4.50 8.11
CA ALA A 142 14.81 -3.36 8.01
C ALA A 142 13.91 -3.19 9.26
N GLY A 143 13.80 -4.23 10.08
CA GLY A 143 13.04 -4.22 11.33
C GLY A 143 12.75 -5.64 11.83
N SER A 144 12.36 -5.73 13.10
CA SER A 144 11.87 -6.98 13.67
C SER A 144 10.47 -7.30 13.11
N GLY A 145 10.10 -8.58 13.02
CA GLY A 145 8.82 -8.98 12.43
C GLY A 145 8.88 -9.27 10.92
N TYR A 146 10.07 -9.28 10.32
CA TYR A 146 10.28 -9.86 8.99
C TYR A 146 9.77 -11.31 8.94
N ILE A 147 9.20 -11.67 7.79
CA ILE A 147 8.81 -13.04 7.46
C ILE A 147 9.23 -13.35 6.03
N SER A 148 9.69 -14.57 5.77
CA SER A 148 10.08 -14.97 4.42
C SER A 148 8.87 -14.98 3.45
N PRO A 149 9.09 -14.71 2.15
CA PRO A 149 8.07 -14.84 1.11
C PRO A 149 7.32 -16.18 1.11
N THR A 150 8.02 -17.28 1.38
CA THR A 150 7.46 -18.63 1.44
C THR A 150 6.36 -18.76 2.48
N LEU A 151 6.44 -17.98 3.57
CA LEU A 151 5.41 -17.93 4.61
C LEU A 151 4.42 -16.77 4.39
N LEU A 152 4.88 -15.66 3.80
CA LEU A 152 4.03 -14.51 3.51
C LEU A 152 2.95 -14.82 2.45
N LYS A 153 3.32 -15.43 1.31
CA LYS A 153 2.38 -15.71 0.22
C LYS A 153 1.18 -16.55 0.68
N PRO A 154 1.36 -17.65 1.44
CA PRO A 154 0.21 -18.38 1.98
C PRO A 154 -0.65 -17.58 2.97
N ALA A 155 -0.06 -16.67 3.77
CA ALA A 155 -0.82 -15.81 4.68
C ALA A 155 -1.69 -14.80 3.92
N LEU A 156 -1.15 -14.21 2.85
CA LEU A 156 -1.91 -13.31 1.97
C LEU A 156 -3.00 -14.07 1.20
N ASN A 157 -2.70 -15.26 0.66
CA ASN A 157 -3.72 -16.09 0.01
C ASN A 157 -4.84 -16.50 0.99
N TYR A 158 -4.50 -16.78 2.26
CA TYR A 158 -5.51 -17.04 3.27
C TYR A 158 -6.39 -15.80 3.53
N LEU A 159 -5.78 -14.62 3.67
CA LEU A 159 -6.51 -13.35 3.78
C LEU A 159 -7.41 -13.08 2.58
N LEU A 160 -6.96 -13.39 1.36
CA LEU A 160 -7.72 -13.22 0.12
C LEU A 160 -8.83 -14.26 -0.07
N GLY A 161 -8.88 -15.32 0.76
CA GLY A 161 -9.82 -16.43 0.62
C GLY A 161 -9.47 -17.42 -0.49
N SER A 162 -8.33 -17.25 -1.17
CA SER A 162 -7.83 -18.15 -2.21
C SER A 162 -6.96 -19.29 -1.63
N GLY A 163 -6.50 -19.15 -0.39
CA GLY A 163 -5.62 -20.09 0.30
C GLY A 163 -6.27 -20.81 1.49
N SER A 164 -5.62 -21.90 1.91
CA SER A 164 -5.98 -22.60 3.14
C SER A 164 -5.56 -21.83 4.39
N LYS A 165 -6.21 -22.11 5.54
CA LYS A 165 -5.81 -21.56 6.83
C LYS A 165 -4.33 -21.80 7.10
N VAL A 166 -3.65 -20.75 7.55
CA VAL A 166 -2.26 -20.79 8.03
C VAL A 166 -2.16 -20.23 9.43
N GLY A 167 -1.16 -20.70 10.19
CA GLY A 167 -0.98 -20.29 11.59
C GLY A 167 -2.15 -20.69 12.49
N ALA A 168 -2.17 -20.10 13.69
CA ALA A 168 -3.17 -20.42 14.71
C ALA A 168 -4.51 -19.71 14.50
N TYR A 169 -4.49 -18.50 13.93
CA TYR A 169 -5.66 -17.63 13.80
C TYR A 169 -6.64 -18.13 12.74
N THR A 170 -7.94 -18.06 13.04
CA THR A 170 -9.01 -18.33 12.08
C THR A 170 -9.72 -17.03 11.75
N LEU A 171 -9.78 -16.66 10.47
CA LEU A 171 -10.54 -15.49 10.03
C LEU A 171 -12.00 -15.54 10.49
N LYS A 172 -12.50 -14.42 10.98
CA LYS A 172 -13.90 -14.18 11.35
C LYS A 172 -14.81 -14.05 10.14
N THR A 173 -14.27 -13.73 8.97
CA THR A 173 -15.01 -13.71 7.70
C THR A 173 -14.74 -14.98 6.89
N SER A 174 -15.78 -15.79 6.70
CA SER A 174 -15.72 -16.93 5.79
C SER A 174 -15.49 -16.46 4.35
N GLY A 175 -14.53 -17.05 3.66
CA GLY A 175 -14.17 -16.66 2.28
C GLY A 175 -13.19 -15.49 2.18
N GLY A 176 -12.66 -14.99 3.30
CA GLY A 176 -11.61 -13.97 3.31
C GLY A 176 -12.05 -12.61 2.75
N TYR A 177 -11.08 -11.89 2.20
CA TYR A 177 -11.17 -10.50 1.76
C TYR A 177 -10.60 -10.35 0.34
N PRO A 178 -11.34 -10.77 -0.70
CA PRO A 178 -10.83 -10.82 -2.08
C PRO A 178 -10.39 -9.45 -2.64
N ASN A 179 -10.93 -8.36 -2.09
CA ASN A 179 -10.61 -6.99 -2.47
C ASN A 179 -9.55 -6.34 -1.58
N LEU A 180 -8.77 -7.11 -0.80
CA LEU A 180 -7.64 -6.58 -0.04
C LEU A 180 -6.68 -5.82 -0.97
N ARG A 181 -6.27 -4.61 -0.58
CA ARG A 181 -5.63 -3.68 -1.51
C ARG A 181 -4.20 -4.06 -1.92
N GLY A 182 -3.46 -4.74 -1.06
CA GLY A 182 -2.10 -5.17 -1.39
C GLY A 182 -1.16 -5.30 -0.20
N VAL A 183 0.12 -5.02 -0.47
CA VAL A 183 1.18 -4.98 0.54
C VAL A 183 1.93 -3.65 0.48
N MET A 184 2.48 -3.25 1.62
CA MET A 184 3.45 -2.16 1.76
C MET A 184 4.75 -2.75 2.30
N THR A 185 5.89 -2.11 2.02
CA THR A 185 7.14 -2.52 2.64
C THR A 185 8.01 -1.38 3.11
N TRP A 186 8.70 -1.63 4.22
CA TRP A 186 9.90 -0.91 4.60
C TRP A 186 11.13 -1.76 4.22
N SER A 187 11.82 -1.48 3.13
CA SER A 187 11.60 -0.43 2.13
C SER A 187 12.11 -0.87 0.77
N ILE A 188 11.84 -0.09 -0.29
CA ILE A 188 12.37 -0.33 -1.65
C ILE A 188 13.90 -0.52 -1.63
N ASN A 189 14.61 0.30 -0.86
CA ASN A 189 16.07 0.20 -0.76
C ASN A 189 16.52 -1.12 -0.11
N ASN A 190 15.81 -1.60 0.90
CA ASN A 190 16.11 -2.88 1.56
C ASN A 190 15.77 -4.07 0.66
N ASP A 191 14.66 -3.99 -0.08
CA ASP A 191 14.25 -5.03 -1.04
C ASP A 191 15.26 -5.16 -2.20
N ALA A 192 15.96 -4.07 -2.54
CA ALA A 192 17.00 -4.07 -3.55
C ALA A 192 18.35 -4.67 -3.08
N LEU A 193 18.49 -5.02 -1.79
CA LEU A 193 19.74 -5.56 -1.26
C LEU A 193 19.88 -7.06 -1.57
N ALA A 194 21.01 -7.44 -2.16
CA ALA A 194 21.32 -8.84 -2.48
C ALA A 194 21.63 -9.73 -1.26
N ASN A 195 21.76 -9.15 -0.06
CA ASN A 195 22.03 -9.91 1.17
C ASN A 195 20.77 -10.19 2.02
N CYS A 196 19.61 -9.71 1.58
CA CYS A 196 18.32 -9.86 2.25
C CYS A 196 17.49 -11.05 1.74
N GLY A 197 17.95 -11.69 0.67
CA GLY A 197 17.22 -12.66 -0.13
C GLY A 197 17.57 -12.48 -1.60
N SER A 198 16.67 -12.83 -2.51
CA SER A 198 16.79 -12.38 -3.91
C SER A 198 16.52 -10.87 -4.00
N VAL A 199 17.16 -10.17 -4.94
CA VAL A 199 16.85 -8.76 -5.21
C VAL A 199 15.40 -8.64 -5.67
N TYR A 200 14.64 -7.72 -5.06
CA TYR A 200 13.20 -7.50 -5.31
C TYR A 200 12.30 -8.67 -4.91
N GLU A 201 12.74 -9.49 -3.95
CA GLU A 201 11.99 -10.65 -3.49
C GLU A 201 10.65 -10.27 -2.85
N TYR A 202 10.59 -9.16 -2.11
CA TYR A 202 9.33 -8.68 -1.53
C TYR A 202 8.40 -8.15 -2.62
N ALA A 203 8.92 -7.35 -3.57
CA ALA A 203 8.11 -6.91 -4.71
C ALA A 203 7.54 -8.09 -5.51
N GLN A 204 8.28 -9.19 -5.63
CA GLN A 204 7.81 -10.41 -6.29
C GLN A 204 6.64 -11.06 -5.54
N VAL A 205 6.55 -10.95 -4.21
CA VAL A 205 5.39 -11.43 -3.43
C VAL A 205 4.11 -10.78 -3.90
N TYR A 206 4.13 -9.47 -4.17
CA TYR A 206 2.94 -8.77 -4.66
C TYR A 206 2.47 -9.35 -5.99
N GLN A 207 3.39 -9.51 -6.95
CA GLN A 207 3.10 -10.05 -8.28
C GLN A 207 2.60 -11.50 -8.27
N ASP A 208 3.07 -12.30 -7.31
CA ASP A 208 2.71 -13.71 -7.21
C ASP A 208 1.33 -13.94 -6.56
N VAL A 209 0.83 -12.96 -5.80
CA VAL A 209 -0.35 -13.13 -4.93
C VAL A 209 -1.52 -12.28 -5.40
N PHE A 210 -1.28 -10.99 -5.58
CA PHE A 210 -2.25 -10.08 -6.15
C PHE A 210 -2.10 -10.24 -7.65
N GLU A 211 -3.22 -10.40 -8.38
CA GLU A 211 -3.21 -10.63 -9.83
C GLU A 211 -2.10 -9.82 -10.49
N PRO A 212 -1.35 -10.40 -11.45
CA PRO A 212 -0.28 -9.66 -12.08
C PRO A 212 -0.88 -8.34 -12.53
N LEU A 213 -0.43 -7.23 -11.93
CA LEU A 213 -0.43 -5.98 -12.66
C LEU A 213 0.14 -6.39 -13.99
N VAL A 214 -0.60 -6.21 -15.09
CA VAL A 214 -0.12 -6.56 -16.42
C VAL A 214 1.11 -5.69 -16.67
N THR A 215 2.21 -6.17 -16.13
CA THR A 215 3.58 -5.75 -16.19
C THR A 215 4.24 -6.87 -16.96
N ASN A 216 3.63 -7.25 -18.09
CA ASN A 216 4.34 -7.78 -19.26
C ASN A 216 5.30 -6.70 -19.78
N GLN A 217 6.17 -6.27 -18.89
CA GLN A 217 7.25 -5.36 -19.04
C GLN A 217 8.31 -5.96 -18.13
N GLN A 218 8.86 -7.09 -18.59
CA GLN A 218 10.28 -7.26 -18.36
C GLN A 218 10.92 -5.93 -18.74
N LEU A 219 11.67 -5.31 -17.83
CA LEU A 219 12.74 -4.43 -18.23
C LEU A 219 13.73 -5.32 -18.98
N ILE A 220 13.41 -5.64 -20.23
CA ILE A 220 14.44 -6.08 -21.16
C ILE A 220 15.31 -4.83 -21.26
N ASN A 221 16.52 -4.92 -20.70
CA ASN A 221 17.64 -4.14 -21.17
C ASN A 221 17.86 -4.54 -22.65
N SER A 222 16.92 -4.19 -23.52
CA SER A 222 17.14 -4.28 -24.94
C SER A 222 17.77 -2.94 -25.28
N SER A 223 19.06 -2.99 -25.53
CA SER A 223 19.80 -1.98 -26.27
C SER A 223 19.24 -1.76 -27.70
N ALA A 224 18.07 -2.32 -28.02
CA ALA A 224 17.48 -2.45 -29.34
C ALA A 224 16.62 -1.24 -29.73
N ILE A 225 16.00 -0.55 -28.76
CA ILE A 225 15.10 0.57 -29.06
C ILE A 225 15.66 1.88 -28.51
N LYS A 226 15.81 2.88 -29.37
CA LYS A 226 16.23 4.24 -28.99
C LYS A 226 15.15 5.24 -29.36
N ALA A 227 14.85 6.14 -28.43
CA ALA A 227 14.04 7.33 -28.69
C ALA A 227 14.98 8.53 -28.92
N TYR A 228 14.91 9.18 -30.07
CA TYR A 228 15.63 10.43 -30.31
C TYR A 228 14.86 11.40 -31.22
N PRO A 229 14.91 12.72 -30.96
CA PRO A 229 15.47 13.33 -29.76
C PRO A 229 14.64 12.96 -28.51
N ASN A 230 15.32 12.74 -27.39
CA ASN A 230 14.68 12.52 -26.09
C ASN A 230 15.44 13.38 -25.07
N PRO A 231 14.92 14.57 -24.70
CA PRO A 231 13.52 14.97 -24.85
C PRO A 231 13.10 15.41 -26.26
N ALA A 232 11.88 15.06 -26.66
CA ALA A 232 11.24 15.37 -27.94
C ALA A 232 10.44 16.68 -27.90
N SER A 233 10.31 17.37 -29.04
CA SER A 233 9.50 18.60 -29.17
C SER A 233 8.29 18.38 -30.08
N THR A 234 8.52 18.09 -31.35
CA THR A 234 7.43 17.90 -32.34
C THR A 234 7.40 16.47 -32.86
N PHE A 235 8.58 15.87 -33.03
CA PHE A 235 8.74 14.49 -33.48
C PHE A 235 9.71 13.75 -32.57
N VAL A 236 9.51 12.45 -32.47
CA VAL A 236 10.44 11.48 -31.88
C VAL A 236 10.58 10.30 -32.81
N VAL A 237 11.80 9.83 -33.00
CA VAL A 237 12.10 8.61 -33.74
C VAL A 237 12.30 7.48 -32.74
N PHE A 238 11.54 6.40 -32.89
CA PHE A 238 11.72 5.14 -32.17
C PHE A 238 12.49 4.16 -33.06
N GLU A 239 13.82 4.31 -33.12
CA GLU A 239 14.69 3.39 -33.84
C GLU A 239 14.54 1.98 -33.24
N GLY A 240 14.11 1.01 -34.05
CA GLY A 240 13.85 -0.36 -33.62
C GLY A 240 12.39 -0.67 -33.25
N ALA A 241 11.44 0.25 -33.44
CA ALA A 241 10.01 0.02 -33.23
C ALA A 241 9.16 0.66 -34.34
N GLN A 242 8.55 -0.15 -35.20
CA GLN A 242 7.69 0.33 -36.30
C GLN A 242 6.24 0.55 -35.87
N GLU A 243 5.82 0.03 -34.74
CA GLU A 243 4.51 0.31 -34.16
C GLU A 243 4.59 0.39 -32.64
N GLY A 244 3.54 0.83 -31.96
CA GLY A 244 3.50 0.84 -30.51
C GLY A 244 2.51 1.85 -29.93
N VAL A 245 2.49 1.95 -28.61
CA VAL A 245 1.57 2.80 -27.84
C VAL A 245 2.35 3.68 -26.88
N ILE A 246 2.03 4.95 -26.84
CA ILE A 246 2.52 5.92 -25.86
C ILE A 246 1.47 6.05 -24.77
N THR A 247 1.88 5.90 -23.51
CA THR A 247 1.05 6.13 -22.33
C THR A 247 1.60 7.25 -21.47
N ASP A 248 0.73 7.95 -20.74
CA ASP A 248 1.16 8.85 -19.67
C ASP A 248 1.64 8.08 -18.43
N VAL A 249 2.01 8.81 -17.38
CA VAL A 249 2.50 8.23 -16.10
C VAL A 249 1.44 7.45 -15.33
N SER A 250 0.15 7.65 -15.62
CA SER A 250 -0.96 6.88 -15.04
C SER A 250 -1.23 5.58 -15.80
N GLY A 251 -0.56 5.37 -16.94
CA GLY A 251 -0.76 4.21 -17.80
C GLY A 251 -1.86 4.41 -18.84
N LYS A 252 -2.48 5.59 -18.93
CA LYS A 252 -3.49 5.91 -19.94
C LYS A 252 -2.82 6.06 -21.31
N GLU A 253 -3.38 5.38 -22.31
CA GLU A 253 -2.95 5.50 -23.70
C GLU A 253 -3.26 6.90 -24.25
N VAL A 254 -2.24 7.57 -24.80
CA VAL A 254 -2.35 8.92 -25.34
C VAL A 254 -2.11 8.97 -26.85
N LEU A 255 -1.35 8.00 -27.40
CA LEU A 255 -1.06 7.94 -28.83
C LEU A 255 -0.68 6.52 -29.25
N THR A 256 -1.17 6.05 -30.39
CA THR A 256 -0.70 4.82 -31.05
C THR A 256 0.03 5.19 -32.33
N PHE A 257 1.12 4.49 -32.64
CA PHE A 257 1.91 4.73 -33.85
C PHE A 257 2.14 3.44 -34.65
N GLN A 258 2.39 3.63 -35.94
CA GLN A 258 2.61 2.60 -36.97
C GLN A 258 3.79 2.99 -37.89
N THR A 259 4.66 3.87 -37.39
CA THR A 259 5.90 4.31 -38.05
C THR A 259 6.93 4.68 -36.99
N GLU A 260 8.22 4.55 -37.30
CA GLU A 260 9.30 4.92 -36.37
C GLU A 260 9.31 6.43 -36.08
N ASN A 261 8.93 7.28 -37.05
CA ASN A 261 8.93 8.73 -36.86
C ASN A 261 7.53 9.21 -36.43
N VAL A 262 7.39 9.52 -35.14
CA VAL A 262 6.11 9.78 -34.50
C VAL A 262 5.95 11.26 -34.17
N TYR A 263 4.84 11.85 -34.62
CA TYR A 263 4.46 13.21 -34.23
C TYR A 263 3.93 13.20 -32.79
N VAL A 264 4.56 13.99 -31.92
CA VAL A 264 4.22 14.12 -30.50
C VAL A 264 3.96 15.58 -30.11
N GLY A 265 3.81 16.48 -31.08
CA GLY A 265 3.66 17.92 -30.86
C GLY A 265 2.44 18.29 -29.98
N ASP A 266 1.38 17.48 -30.04
CA ASP A 266 0.14 17.71 -29.31
C ASP A 266 0.18 17.16 -27.87
N LEU A 267 1.23 16.41 -27.51
CA LEU A 267 1.42 15.94 -26.14
C LEU A 267 1.89 17.10 -25.25
N ILE A 268 1.30 17.19 -24.06
CA ILE A 268 1.73 18.13 -23.02
C ILE A 268 3.16 17.82 -22.57
N PRO A 269 3.96 18.81 -22.15
CA PRO A 269 5.29 18.56 -21.59
C PRO A 269 5.21 17.61 -20.38
N GLY A 270 6.05 16.58 -20.36
CA GLY A 270 5.94 15.54 -19.34
C GLY A 270 6.72 14.26 -19.62
N ILE A 271 6.53 13.28 -18.73
CA ILE A 271 7.09 11.93 -18.85
C ILE A 271 6.05 11.02 -19.48
N TYR A 272 6.47 10.27 -20.49
CA TYR A 272 5.67 9.26 -21.17
C TYR A 272 6.42 7.93 -21.21
N PHE A 273 5.65 6.85 -21.32
CA PHE A 273 6.15 5.51 -21.53
C PHE A 273 5.72 5.02 -22.90
N VAL A 274 6.65 4.43 -23.64
CA VAL A 274 6.41 3.91 -24.98
C VAL A 274 6.48 2.40 -24.90
N LYS A 275 5.37 1.76 -25.23
CA LYS A 275 5.18 0.31 -25.21
C LYS A 275 5.26 -0.22 -26.63
N PHE A 276 6.14 -1.19 -26.85
CA PHE A 276 6.26 -1.94 -28.10
C PHE A 276 6.56 -3.40 -27.77
N GLU A 277 5.75 -4.33 -28.28
CA GLU A 277 5.81 -5.75 -27.90
C GLU A 277 5.92 -5.91 -26.36
N ASN A 278 7.01 -6.51 -25.88
CA ASN A 278 7.31 -6.71 -24.46
C ASN A 278 8.31 -5.67 -23.90
N THR A 279 8.55 -4.56 -24.63
CA THR A 279 9.54 -3.53 -24.29
C THR A 279 8.86 -2.22 -23.90
N VAL A 280 9.51 -1.50 -22.98
CA VAL A 280 9.14 -0.15 -22.52
C VAL A 280 10.35 0.74 -22.57
N ILE A 281 10.16 1.94 -23.09
CA ILE A 281 11.16 3.00 -22.95
C ILE A 281 10.52 4.26 -22.42
N ARG A 282 11.30 5.06 -21.69
CA ARG A 282 10.89 6.37 -21.22
C ARG A 282 11.14 7.42 -22.30
N MET A 283 10.14 8.24 -22.57
CA MET A 283 10.24 9.39 -23.48
C MET A 283 9.84 10.67 -22.73
N LEU A 284 10.64 11.72 -22.89
CA LEU A 284 10.39 13.03 -22.30
C LEU A 284 9.87 13.96 -23.38
N LYS A 285 8.76 14.65 -23.10
CA LYS A 285 8.21 15.71 -23.94
C LYS A 285 8.59 17.06 -23.36
N LYS A 286 9.24 17.90 -24.18
CA LYS A 286 9.49 19.33 -23.90
C LYS A 286 8.29 20.18 -24.25
#